data_AF-K6XFG9-F1
#
_entry.id   AF-K6XFG9-F1
#
_cell.length_a   1.000
_cell.length_b   1.000
_cell.length_c   1.000
_cell.angle_alpha   90.00
_cell.angle_beta   90.00
_cell.angle_gamma   90.00
#
_symmetry.space_group_name_H-M   'P 1'
#
loop_
_entity.id
_entity.type
_entity.pdbx_description
1 polymer ?
#
loop_
_entity_poly.entity_id
_entity_poly.type
_entity_poly.pdbx_seq_one_letter_code
_entity_poly.pdbx_strand_id
1 'polypeptide(L)'
;MNKVIIKQIIAGAAILTMAASVNAGIFDKLKDKSKEIAEKLANEKQVEAKDSAGSAATSTSTISLGDGPDDSLISFTKCSDLKVSNVIIGNVGNYTFQQGFSKEKRTGLINREKGQVTKGCILPSLQPMQNIYMEVDTKKLKAKGSSNDWQMQCVQSADPGAGVVTGATEFPYKTSFLSGKDMMLHCGHSEKNVEACAEGSNSSRSSAWSKKLKANGKTMLSVMAVKSTLAPAQGEKLYCQYYNSKTSESLFAFEYLRVR
;
A
#
# COMPACT_ATOMS: atom_id res chain seq x y z
N MET A 1 60.75 38.14 -7.87
CA MET A 1 60.28 36.92 -8.54
C MET A 1 58.96 37.21 -9.25
N ASN A 2 58.98 37.07 -10.58
CA ASN A 2 57.92 36.92 -11.60
C ASN A 2 56.66 37.83 -11.66
N LYS A 3 56.56 38.51 -12.81
CA LYS A 3 55.36 39.09 -13.46
C LYS A 3 54.55 38.01 -14.20
N VAL A 4 53.22 38.15 -14.26
CA VAL A 4 52.27 37.80 -15.37
C VAL A 4 50.96 38.57 -15.04
N ILE A 5 50.37 39.54 -15.76
CA ILE A 5 49.87 39.75 -17.16
C ILE A 5 48.62 38.93 -17.57
N ILE A 6 47.45 39.60 -17.45
CA ILE A 6 46.29 39.73 -18.38
C ILE A 6 45.66 38.46 -19.01
N LYS A 7 44.33 38.28 -18.85
CA LYS A 7 43.30 38.34 -19.95
C LYS A 7 41.88 38.00 -19.44
N GLN A 8 40.94 38.90 -19.73
CA GLN A 8 39.50 38.61 -19.84
C GLN A 8 39.25 37.77 -21.10
N ILE A 9 38.40 36.74 -21.02
CA ILE A 9 37.59 36.22 -22.13
C ILE A 9 36.21 35.78 -21.60
N ILE A 10 35.21 36.11 -22.40
CA ILE A 10 33.75 35.94 -22.31
C ILE A 10 33.30 34.50 -22.65
N ALA A 11 32.07 34.18 -22.23
CA ALA A 11 31.15 33.16 -22.73
C ALA A 11 31.26 31.73 -22.18
N GLY A 12 30.10 31.23 -21.75
CA GLY A 12 29.88 29.81 -21.44
C GLY A 12 28.63 29.59 -20.60
N ALA A 13 27.45 29.85 -21.17
CA ALA A 13 26.20 29.38 -20.61
C ALA A 13 26.21 27.84 -20.56
N ALA A 14 26.12 27.27 -19.36
CA ALA A 14 25.85 25.85 -19.17
C ALA A 14 24.47 25.72 -18.51
N ILE A 15 23.46 25.60 -19.37
CA ILE A 15 22.13 25.11 -19.05
C ILE A 15 22.32 23.69 -18.49
N LEU A 16 22.05 23.48 -17.20
CA LEU A 16 21.91 22.13 -16.65
C LEU A 16 20.59 21.56 -17.15
N THR A 17 20.67 20.83 -18.26
CA THR A 17 19.62 19.98 -18.78
C THR A 17 19.33 18.85 -17.80
N MET A 18 18.03 18.60 -17.63
CA MET A 18 17.47 17.48 -16.90
C MET A 18 18.02 16.16 -17.44
N ALA A 19 18.60 15.33 -16.57
CA ALA A 19 18.74 13.90 -16.82
C ALA A 19 17.52 13.19 -16.26
N ALA A 20 16.41 13.24 -17.00
CA ALA A 20 15.37 12.23 -16.91
C ALA A 20 15.81 11.07 -17.80
N SER A 21 16.49 10.07 -17.23
CA SER A 21 16.89 8.90 -18.02
C SER A 21 17.23 7.67 -17.18
N VAL A 22 16.30 7.16 -16.38
CA VAL A 22 16.20 5.70 -16.09
C VAL A 22 14.73 5.37 -15.77
N ASN A 23 13.92 4.98 -16.77
CA ASN A 23 12.79 4.05 -16.56
C ASN A 23 12.05 3.58 -17.84
N ALA A 24 12.43 4.02 -19.05
CA ALA A 24 11.75 3.62 -20.28
C ALA A 24 11.68 2.08 -20.48
N GLY A 25 12.77 1.35 -20.19
CA GLY A 25 12.83 -0.10 -20.45
C GLY A 25 11.96 -0.99 -19.54
N ILE A 26 11.50 -0.48 -18.39
CA ILE A 26 10.58 -1.23 -17.51
C ILE A 26 9.13 -0.94 -17.90
N PHE A 27 8.82 0.31 -18.26
CA PHE A 27 7.48 0.69 -18.74
C PHE A 27 7.16 0.11 -20.12
N ASP A 28 8.13 0.01 -21.03
CA ASP A 28 7.91 -0.63 -22.34
C ASP A 28 7.58 -2.13 -22.16
N LYS A 29 8.29 -2.83 -21.27
CA LYS A 29 7.97 -4.23 -20.93
C LYS A 29 6.60 -4.39 -20.26
N LEU A 30 6.14 -3.39 -19.52
CA LEU A 30 4.79 -3.37 -18.93
C LEU A 30 3.71 -3.14 -19.99
N LYS A 31 3.98 -2.26 -20.96
CA LYS A 31 3.09 -1.94 -22.08
C LYS A 31 2.95 -3.11 -23.05
N ASP A 32 4.04 -3.82 -23.34
CA ASP A 32 4.01 -4.98 -24.23
C ASP A 32 3.23 -6.14 -23.59
N LYS A 33 3.42 -6.39 -22.28
CA LYS A 33 2.66 -7.41 -21.55
C LYS A 33 1.17 -7.06 -21.42
N SER A 34 0.83 -5.80 -21.18
CA SER A 34 -0.59 -5.40 -21.09
C SER A 34 -1.30 -5.52 -22.43
N LYS A 35 -0.60 -5.21 -23.53
CA LYS A 35 -1.12 -5.37 -24.89
C LYS A 35 -1.34 -6.84 -25.27
N GLU A 36 -0.39 -7.72 -24.93
CA GLU A 36 -0.52 -9.18 -25.20
C GLU A 36 -1.71 -9.81 -24.44
N ILE A 37 -1.95 -9.36 -23.20
CA ILE A 37 -3.09 -9.82 -22.38
C ILE A 37 -4.42 -9.27 -22.93
N ALA A 38 -4.46 -8.01 -23.34
CA ALA A 38 -5.64 -7.39 -23.94
C ALA A 38 -6.01 -8.05 -25.29
N GLU A 39 -5.02 -8.39 -26.12
CA GLU A 39 -5.23 -9.09 -27.40
C GLU A 39 -5.71 -10.54 -27.19
N LYS A 40 -5.23 -11.25 -26.15
CA LYS A 40 -5.78 -12.57 -25.77
C LYS A 40 -7.23 -12.50 -25.31
N LEU A 41 -7.58 -11.51 -24.49
CA LEU A 41 -8.96 -11.30 -24.02
C LEU A 41 -9.92 -10.84 -25.14
N ALA A 42 -9.41 -10.13 -26.15
CA ALA A 42 -10.19 -9.73 -27.32
C ALA A 42 -10.49 -10.91 -28.25
N ASN A 43 -9.56 -11.87 -28.38
CA ASN A 43 -9.74 -13.06 -29.22
C ASN A 43 -10.64 -14.12 -28.58
N GLU A 44 -10.73 -14.20 -27.24
CA GLU A 44 -11.66 -15.10 -26.55
C GLU A 44 -13.12 -14.58 -26.53
N LYS A 45 -13.35 -13.28 -26.77
CA LYS A 45 -14.69 -12.66 -26.75
C LYS A 45 -15.39 -12.54 -28.12
N GLN A 46 -14.78 -13.03 -29.21
CA GLN A 46 -15.37 -12.93 -30.55
C GLN A 46 -16.38 -14.03 -30.94
N VAL A 47 -16.75 -14.95 -30.03
CA VAL A 47 -17.71 -16.03 -30.34
C VAL A 47 -19.12 -15.82 -29.77
N GLU A 48 -19.37 -14.82 -28.93
CA GLU A 48 -20.74 -14.57 -28.43
C GLU A 48 -21.13 -13.09 -28.45
N ALA A 49 -22.39 -12.87 -28.85
CA ALA A 49 -23.17 -11.62 -28.82
C ALA A 49 -23.06 -10.67 -30.04
N LYS A 50 -23.60 -11.13 -31.17
CA LYS A 50 -24.54 -10.32 -31.96
C LYS A 50 -25.91 -10.45 -31.28
N ASP A 51 -26.34 -9.44 -30.53
CA ASP A 51 -27.74 -8.96 -30.49
C ASP A 51 -27.97 -7.98 -29.33
N SER A 52 -28.87 -7.04 -29.59
CA SER A 52 -29.48 -6.07 -28.67
C SER A 52 -28.74 -4.75 -28.45
N ALA A 53 -28.92 -3.85 -29.43
CA ALA A 53 -28.96 -2.42 -29.20
C ALA A 53 -30.24 -2.05 -28.43
N GLY A 54 -30.11 -1.34 -27.30
CA GLY A 54 -31.25 -0.85 -26.53
C GLY A 54 -30.87 -0.09 -25.26
N SER A 55 -31.06 1.23 -25.31
CA SER A 55 -31.17 2.18 -24.19
C SER A 55 -30.02 2.26 -23.18
N ALA A 56 -29.18 3.27 -23.39
CA ALA A 56 -28.25 3.80 -22.40
C ALA A 56 -29.00 4.43 -21.22
N ALA A 57 -29.29 3.60 -20.21
CA ALA A 57 -29.43 4.06 -18.84
C ALA A 57 -28.03 4.09 -18.23
N THR A 58 -27.60 5.25 -17.75
CA THR A 58 -26.35 5.43 -17.00
C THR A 58 -26.47 4.68 -15.67
N SER A 59 -26.22 3.38 -15.71
CA SER A 59 -26.10 2.56 -14.51
C SER A 59 -24.85 3.02 -13.76
N THR A 60 -25.04 3.73 -12.66
CA THR A 60 -24.01 3.99 -11.66
C THR A 60 -23.64 2.65 -11.03
N SER A 61 -22.80 1.88 -11.72
CA SER A 61 -22.27 0.63 -11.20
C SER A 61 -21.45 0.95 -9.95
N THR A 62 -21.92 0.45 -8.81
CA THR A 62 -21.21 0.59 -7.54
C THR A 62 -19.96 -0.28 -7.62
N ILE A 63 -18.78 0.32 -7.57
CA ILE A 63 -17.52 -0.42 -7.67
C ILE A 63 -17.36 -1.28 -6.41
N SER A 64 -17.13 -2.59 -6.58
CA SER A 64 -16.92 -3.56 -5.51
C SER A 64 -15.55 -4.23 -5.66
N LEU A 65 -14.95 -4.61 -4.52
CA LEU A 65 -13.63 -5.26 -4.45
C LEU A 65 -13.62 -6.72 -4.90
N GLY A 66 -14.79 -7.33 -5.11
CA GLY A 66 -14.89 -8.76 -5.43
C GLY A 66 -14.15 -9.64 -4.40
N ASP A 67 -13.56 -10.73 -4.88
CA ASP A 67 -12.81 -11.69 -4.06
C ASP A 67 -11.31 -11.35 -3.92
N GLY A 68 -10.89 -10.18 -4.39
CA GLY A 68 -9.49 -9.76 -4.41
C GLY A 68 -9.05 -9.19 -5.76
N PRO A 69 -7.75 -8.83 -5.89
CA PRO A 69 -7.20 -8.38 -7.16
C PRO A 69 -7.25 -9.50 -8.22
N ASP A 70 -7.53 -9.10 -9.45
CA ASP A 70 -7.51 -10.00 -10.61
C ASP A 70 -6.13 -10.63 -10.85
N ASP A 71 -6.09 -11.85 -11.39
CA ASP A 71 -4.84 -12.58 -11.64
C ASP A 71 -3.88 -11.84 -12.57
N SER A 72 -4.42 -11.08 -13.53
CA SER A 72 -3.62 -10.23 -14.39
C SER A 72 -2.87 -9.15 -13.60
N LEU A 73 -3.50 -8.54 -12.59
CA LEU A 73 -2.87 -7.56 -11.69
C LEU A 73 -1.79 -8.20 -10.83
N ILE A 74 -2.10 -9.37 -10.27
CA ILE A 74 -1.16 -10.14 -9.44
C ILE A 74 0.07 -10.55 -10.25
N SER A 75 -0.09 -10.85 -11.55
CA SER A 75 1.02 -11.23 -12.43
C SER A 75 2.09 -10.13 -12.60
N PHE A 76 1.76 -8.86 -12.33
CA PHE A 76 2.73 -7.77 -12.29
C PHE A 76 3.58 -7.75 -11.02
N THR A 77 3.23 -8.56 -10.01
CA THR A 77 3.86 -8.55 -8.70
C THR A 77 4.85 -9.69 -8.56
N LYS A 78 6.14 -9.34 -8.50
CA LYS A 78 7.19 -10.29 -8.17
C LYS A 78 7.37 -10.36 -6.66
N CYS A 79 6.76 -11.32 -5.99
CA CYS A 79 6.91 -11.47 -4.53
C CYS A 79 8.36 -11.76 -4.13
N SER A 80 8.84 -11.07 -3.10
CA SER A 80 10.07 -11.41 -2.39
C SER A 80 9.88 -12.68 -1.55
N ASP A 81 10.98 -13.24 -1.06
CA ASP A 81 11.00 -14.34 -0.09
C ASP A 81 10.71 -13.91 1.37
N LEU A 82 10.42 -12.61 1.59
CA LEU A 82 10.01 -12.10 2.90
C LEU A 82 8.59 -12.53 3.21
N LYS A 83 8.45 -13.41 4.21
CA LYS A 83 7.13 -13.87 4.66
C LYS A 83 6.44 -12.80 5.50
N VAL A 84 5.23 -12.45 5.10
CA VAL A 84 4.29 -11.65 5.89
C VAL A 84 3.53 -12.56 6.85
N SER A 85 3.36 -12.13 8.09
CA SER A 85 2.71 -12.88 9.17
C SER A 85 1.83 -11.98 10.04
N ASN A 86 0.99 -12.59 10.87
CA ASN A 86 0.07 -11.89 11.79
C ASN A 86 -0.73 -10.77 11.11
N VAL A 87 -1.36 -11.10 9.97
CA VAL A 87 -2.15 -10.13 9.21
C VAL A 87 -3.46 -9.87 9.93
N ILE A 88 -3.73 -8.60 10.22
CA ILE A 88 -4.96 -8.17 10.90
C ILE A 88 -5.55 -7.00 10.11
N ILE A 89 -6.84 -7.07 9.81
CA ILE A 89 -7.62 -5.99 9.21
C ILE A 89 -8.48 -5.35 10.29
N GLY A 90 -8.66 -4.04 10.24
CA GLY A 90 -9.57 -3.33 11.14
C GLY A 90 -9.64 -1.84 10.82
N ASN A 91 -10.17 -1.06 11.75
CA ASN A 91 -10.26 0.40 11.62
C ASN A 91 -9.65 1.09 12.83
N VAL A 92 -9.05 2.26 12.63
CA VAL A 92 -8.71 3.13 13.75
C VAL A 92 -10.00 3.79 14.23
N GLY A 93 -10.41 3.47 15.45
CA GLY A 93 -11.66 3.95 16.00
C GLY A 93 -11.62 4.06 17.53
N ASN A 94 -12.74 4.51 18.08
CA ASN A 94 -12.90 4.65 19.52
C ASN A 94 -13.32 3.31 20.14
N TYR A 95 -12.68 2.93 21.24
CA TYR A 95 -13.12 1.87 22.13
C TYR A 95 -13.29 2.41 23.54
N THR A 96 -14.01 1.67 24.37
CA THR A 96 -14.15 1.96 25.80
C THR A 96 -13.27 1.01 26.61
N PHE A 97 -12.70 1.49 27.71
CA PHE A 97 -12.07 0.64 28.71
C PHE A 97 -12.54 1.05 30.11
N GLN A 98 -12.52 0.09 31.03
CA GLN A 98 -12.98 0.29 32.39
C GLN A 98 -11.83 0.17 33.39
N GLN A 99 -11.68 1.17 34.25
CA GLN A 99 -10.73 1.18 35.35
C GLN A 99 -11.49 1.44 36.65
N GLY A 100 -11.69 0.38 37.46
CA GLY A 100 -12.63 0.42 38.57
C GLY A 100 -14.07 0.65 38.08
N PHE A 101 -14.74 1.68 38.59
CA PHE A 101 -16.08 2.08 38.12
C PHE A 101 -16.05 3.10 36.97
N SER A 102 -14.89 3.68 36.68
CA SER A 102 -14.74 4.68 35.62
C SER A 102 -14.67 4.05 34.25
N LYS A 103 -15.40 4.62 33.29
CA LYS A 103 -15.36 4.24 31.87
C LYS A 103 -14.77 5.38 31.06
N GLU A 104 -13.74 5.07 30.28
CA GLU A 104 -13.06 6.05 29.44
C GLU A 104 -13.08 5.62 27.97
N LYS A 105 -13.05 6.60 27.06
CA LYS A 105 -12.92 6.37 25.62
C LYS A 105 -11.48 6.62 25.17
N ARG A 106 -10.94 5.72 24.37
CA ARG A 106 -9.60 5.82 23.77
C ARG A 106 -9.65 5.39 22.30
N THR A 107 -8.61 5.71 21.56
CA THR A 107 -8.46 5.29 20.16
C THR A 107 -7.49 4.14 20.02
N GLY A 108 -7.76 3.26 19.07
CA GLY A 108 -6.88 2.17 18.66
C GLY A 108 -7.42 1.43 17.46
N LEU A 109 -6.74 0.35 17.06
CA LEU A 109 -7.23 -0.55 16.01
C LEU A 109 -8.34 -1.45 16.60
N ILE A 110 -9.56 -1.26 16.11
CA ILE A 110 -10.79 -1.94 16.54
C ILE A 110 -11.36 -2.80 15.40
N ASN A 111 -12.39 -3.58 15.70
CA ASN A 111 -13.06 -4.49 14.74
C ASN A 111 -12.04 -5.40 14.03
N ARG A 112 -11.16 -6.03 14.81
CA ARG A 112 -10.04 -6.80 14.28
C ARG A 112 -10.51 -8.14 13.70
N GLU A 113 -10.10 -8.37 12.47
CA GLU A 113 -10.29 -9.63 11.75
C GLU A 113 -8.94 -10.16 11.27
N LYS A 114 -8.78 -11.49 11.25
CA LYS A 114 -7.57 -12.11 10.71
C LYS A 114 -7.60 -12.01 9.18
N GLY A 115 -6.50 -11.55 8.60
CA GLY A 115 -6.28 -11.59 7.15
C GLY A 115 -5.47 -12.81 6.74
N GLN A 116 -5.65 -13.24 5.50
CA GLN A 116 -4.85 -14.31 4.89
C GLN A 116 -4.02 -13.75 3.74
N VAL A 117 -2.73 -14.08 3.73
CA VAL A 117 -1.86 -13.80 2.59
C VAL A 117 -2.06 -14.90 1.55
N THR A 118 -2.34 -14.52 0.31
CA THR A 118 -2.48 -15.43 -0.83
C THR A 118 -1.35 -15.22 -1.82
N LYS A 119 -1.10 -16.21 -2.67
CA LYS A 119 -0.16 -16.12 -3.80
C LYS A 119 1.21 -15.53 -3.42
N GLY A 120 1.72 -15.94 -2.25
CA GLY A 120 3.02 -15.54 -1.71
C GLY A 120 3.00 -14.25 -0.89
N CYS A 121 2.53 -13.14 -1.46
CA CYS A 121 2.61 -11.81 -0.83
C CYS A 121 1.40 -10.91 -1.06
N ILE A 122 0.28 -11.45 -1.54
CA ILE A 122 -0.95 -10.68 -1.80
C ILE A 122 -1.79 -10.64 -0.52
N LEU A 123 -2.00 -9.43 -0.01
CA LEU A 123 -2.82 -9.19 1.17
C LEU A 123 -4.31 -9.12 0.79
N PRO A 124 -5.21 -9.29 1.76
CA PRO A 124 -6.63 -9.03 1.56
C PRO A 124 -6.91 -7.61 1.06
N SER A 125 -7.93 -7.47 0.22
CA SER A 125 -8.37 -6.16 -0.26
C SER A 125 -9.01 -5.32 0.85
N LEU A 126 -8.88 -4.00 0.76
CA LEU A 126 -9.33 -3.08 1.81
C LEU A 126 -10.50 -2.19 1.36
N GLN A 127 -11.53 -2.16 2.19
CA GLN A 127 -12.59 -1.14 2.11
C GLN A 127 -12.05 0.23 2.53
N PRO A 128 -12.71 1.33 2.15
CA PRO A 128 -12.25 2.68 2.51
C PRO A 128 -11.99 2.83 4.02
N MET A 129 -10.86 3.47 4.37
CA MET A 129 -10.42 3.71 5.75
C MET A 129 -10.12 2.45 6.58
N GLN A 130 -10.16 1.25 5.99
CA GLN A 130 -9.61 0.06 6.65
C GLN A 130 -8.08 0.14 6.68
N ASN A 131 -7.54 -0.41 7.75
CA ASN A 131 -6.11 -0.58 7.96
C ASN A 131 -5.81 -2.07 7.95
N ILE A 132 -4.65 -2.41 7.39
CA ILE A 132 -4.05 -3.72 7.56
C ILE A 132 -2.77 -3.56 8.38
N TYR A 133 -2.67 -4.36 9.42
CA TYR A 133 -1.48 -4.58 10.20
C TYR A 133 -0.82 -5.87 9.74
N MET A 134 0.51 -5.91 9.74
CA MET A 134 1.26 -7.12 9.47
C MET A 134 2.64 -7.10 10.13
N GLU A 135 3.22 -8.29 10.27
CA GLU A 135 4.56 -8.49 10.82
C GLU A 135 5.47 -9.17 9.80
N VAL A 136 6.72 -8.69 9.73
CA VAL A 136 7.80 -9.33 8.97
C VAL A 136 9.01 -9.58 9.86
N ASP A 137 9.86 -10.54 9.48
CA ASP A 137 11.12 -10.79 10.19
C ASP A 137 12.07 -9.59 10.06
N THR A 138 12.49 -9.02 11.19
CA THR A 138 13.33 -7.82 11.22
C THR A 138 14.70 -8.05 10.60
N LYS A 139 15.32 -9.21 10.82
CA LYS A 139 16.67 -9.49 10.32
C LYS A 139 16.64 -9.65 8.81
N LYS A 140 15.67 -10.42 8.29
CA LYS A 140 15.50 -10.62 6.85
C LYS A 140 15.12 -9.34 6.12
N LEU A 141 14.23 -8.52 6.69
CA LEU A 141 13.87 -7.23 6.12
C LEU A 141 15.11 -6.33 5.97
N LYS A 142 15.94 -6.22 7.01
CA LYS A 142 17.19 -5.43 6.98
C LYS A 142 18.21 -5.97 5.98
N ALA A 143 18.29 -7.30 5.83
CA ALA A 143 19.19 -7.93 4.86
C ALA A 143 18.81 -7.63 3.40
N LYS A 144 17.53 -7.31 3.13
CA LYS A 144 17.04 -6.95 1.79
C LYS A 144 17.27 -5.48 1.43
N GLY A 145 17.61 -4.63 2.39
CA GLY A 145 17.91 -3.23 2.13
C GLY A 145 17.54 -2.28 3.26
N SER A 146 17.86 -1.01 3.05
CA SER A 146 17.46 0.09 3.92
C SER A 146 16.01 0.51 3.66
N SER A 147 15.41 1.29 4.56
CA SER A 147 14.06 1.84 4.35
C SER A 147 13.92 2.66 3.06
N ASN A 148 15.00 3.27 2.59
CA ASN A 148 15.00 4.08 1.36
C ASN A 148 14.96 3.23 0.09
N ASP A 149 15.26 1.94 0.20
CA ASP A 149 15.18 1.01 -0.92
C ASP A 149 13.75 0.52 -1.15
N TRP A 150 12.83 0.78 -0.24
CA TRP A 150 11.45 0.31 -0.31
C TRP A 150 10.47 1.44 -0.59
N GLN A 151 9.59 1.24 -1.55
CA GLN A 151 8.66 2.26 -2.03
C GLN A 151 7.27 1.68 -2.22
N MET A 152 6.25 2.50 -1.92
CA MET A 152 4.87 2.19 -2.30
C MET A 152 4.62 2.73 -3.71
N GLN A 153 4.00 1.92 -4.55
CA GLN A 153 3.45 2.37 -5.83
C GLN A 153 2.09 1.74 -6.05
N CYS A 154 1.20 2.48 -6.72
CA CYS A 154 -0.13 2.01 -7.04
C CYS A 154 -0.47 2.33 -8.49
N VAL A 155 -1.32 1.50 -9.09
CA VAL A 155 -1.91 1.69 -10.41
C VAL A 155 -3.43 1.62 -10.30
N GLN A 156 -4.13 2.20 -11.27
CA GLN A 156 -5.56 1.97 -11.40
C GLN A 156 -5.80 0.51 -11.79
N SER A 157 -6.64 -0.21 -11.05
CA SER A 157 -6.84 -1.65 -11.26
C SER A 157 -7.56 -1.93 -12.58
N ALA A 158 -8.45 -1.02 -12.99
CA ALA A 158 -9.18 -1.11 -14.26
C ALA A 158 -8.31 -0.78 -15.49
N ASP A 159 -7.24 -0.01 -15.32
CA ASP A 159 -6.30 0.34 -16.38
C ASP A 159 -4.87 0.48 -15.81
N PRO A 160 -4.19 -0.65 -15.52
CA PRO A 160 -2.83 -0.61 -14.99
C PRO A 160 -1.82 -0.03 -16.00
N GLY A 161 -2.18 0.03 -17.29
CA GLY A 161 -1.35 0.58 -18.36
C GLY A 161 -1.29 2.11 -18.37
N ALA A 162 -2.23 2.79 -17.72
CA ALA A 162 -2.24 4.24 -17.57
C ALA A 162 -1.05 4.79 -16.77
N GLY A 163 -0.33 3.91 -16.06
CA GLY A 163 0.84 4.25 -15.27
C GLY A 163 0.55 4.37 -13.77
N VAL A 164 1.55 4.80 -13.03
CA VAL A 164 1.47 4.90 -11.57
C VAL A 164 0.65 6.10 -11.14
N VAL A 165 -0.15 5.94 -10.10
CA VAL A 165 -0.87 7.03 -9.45
C VAL A 165 0.15 7.96 -8.78
N THR A 166 0.09 9.25 -9.11
CA THR A 166 1.00 10.27 -8.59
C THR A 166 0.36 11.11 -7.50
N GLY A 167 1.15 11.58 -6.53
CA GLY A 167 0.70 12.46 -5.45
C GLY A 167 0.64 11.75 -4.10
N ALA A 168 1.26 12.34 -3.07
CA ALA A 168 1.43 11.67 -1.77
C ALA A 168 0.11 11.42 -1.02
N THR A 169 -0.96 12.15 -1.33
CA THR A 169 -2.29 11.96 -0.74
C THR A 169 -3.17 10.98 -1.51
N GLU A 170 -2.73 10.57 -2.70
CA GLU A 170 -3.54 9.83 -3.65
C GLU A 170 -3.55 8.32 -3.40
N PHE A 171 -2.57 7.85 -2.63
CA PHE A 171 -2.36 6.46 -2.28
C PHE A 171 -1.61 6.35 -0.95
N PRO A 172 -1.58 5.17 -0.28
CA PRO A 172 -0.91 5.02 1.00
C PRO A 172 0.61 4.96 0.87
N TYR A 173 1.26 6.10 0.67
CA TYR A 173 2.70 6.23 0.37
C TYR A 173 3.68 5.68 1.42
N LYS A 174 3.20 5.27 2.61
CA LYS A 174 4.02 4.79 3.74
C LYS A 174 3.47 3.49 4.32
N THR A 175 4.29 2.81 5.13
CA THR A 175 3.95 1.54 5.78
C THR A 175 3.84 1.65 7.31
N SER A 176 3.59 2.86 7.82
CA SER A 176 3.49 3.16 9.26
C SER A 176 2.21 3.97 9.57
N PHE A 177 1.07 3.48 9.09
CA PHE A 177 -0.25 4.09 9.36
C PHE A 177 -0.76 3.80 10.77
N LEU A 178 -0.33 2.68 11.35
CA LEU A 178 -0.60 2.30 12.73
C LEU A 178 0.67 2.47 13.58
N SER A 179 0.46 2.73 14.86
CA SER A 179 1.49 2.83 15.89
C SER A 179 1.25 1.79 16.98
N GLY A 180 2.25 1.58 17.87
CA GLY A 180 2.15 0.56 18.91
C GLY A 180 0.95 0.75 19.86
N LYS A 181 0.55 2.00 20.16
CA LYS A 181 -0.64 2.32 20.96
C LYS A 181 -1.96 1.90 20.30
N ASP A 182 -1.97 1.72 18.98
CA ASP A 182 -3.16 1.30 18.24
C ASP A 182 -3.32 -0.22 18.32
N MET A 183 -2.20 -0.94 18.39
CA MET A 183 -2.18 -2.40 18.54
C MET A 183 -2.34 -2.84 19.99
N MET A 184 -1.71 -2.13 20.92
CA MET A 184 -1.75 -2.40 22.36
C MET A 184 -2.81 -1.51 23.02
N LEU A 185 -4.02 -2.04 23.20
CA LEU A 185 -5.12 -1.32 23.82
C LEU A 185 -4.96 -1.28 25.35
N HIS A 186 -5.74 -0.44 26.03
CA HIS A 186 -5.77 -0.44 27.50
C HIS A 186 -6.37 -1.74 28.03
N CYS A 187 -5.89 -2.29 29.16
CA CYS A 187 -6.53 -3.49 29.71
C CYS A 187 -7.95 -3.16 30.22
N GLY A 188 -8.84 -4.15 30.15
CA GLY A 188 -10.27 -3.94 30.39
C GLY A 188 -10.99 -3.23 29.25
N HIS A 189 -10.44 -3.25 28.03
CA HIS A 189 -11.13 -2.74 26.83
C HIS A 189 -12.35 -3.58 26.45
N SER A 190 -13.27 -2.97 25.70
CA SER A 190 -14.47 -3.63 25.16
C SER A 190 -14.26 -4.39 23.85
N GLU A 191 -13.10 -4.23 23.20
CA GLU A 191 -12.83 -4.84 21.89
C GLU A 191 -12.71 -6.36 21.93
N LYS A 192 -13.32 -7.03 20.93
CA LYS A 192 -13.16 -8.46 20.67
C LYS A 192 -11.91 -8.71 19.82
N ASN A 193 -11.36 -9.93 19.87
CA ASN A 193 -10.17 -10.34 19.09
C ASN A 193 -8.92 -9.49 19.37
N VAL A 194 -8.84 -8.90 20.57
CA VAL A 194 -7.66 -8.18 21.07
C VAL A 194 -7.23 -8.83 22.39
N GLU A 195 -6.16 -9.61 22.34
CA GLU A 195 -5.62 -10.26 23.55
C GLU A 195 -4.55 -9.41 24.23
N ALA A 196 -3.79 -8.64 23.45
CA ALA A 196 -2.68 -7.85 23.95
C ALA A 196 -3.17 -6.49 24.47
N CYS A 197 -2.94 -6.23 25.75
CA CYS A 197 -3.23 -4.96 26.38
C CYS A 197 -2.05 -4.46 27.23
N ALA A 198 -2.02 -3.17 27.51
CA ALA A 198 -1.11 -2.56 28.46
C ALA A 198 -1.73 -1.32 29.09
N GLU A 199 -1.37 -1.08 30.34
CA GLU A 199 -1.81 0.09 31.10
C GLU A 199 -0.96 1.34 30.79
N GLY A 200 -1.47 2.50 31.22
CA GLY A 200 -0.74 3.76 31.22
C GLY A 200 -0.89 4.56 29.93
N SER A 201 0.08 5.46 29.70
CA SER A 201 0.02 6.42 28.60
C SER A 201 0.17 5.76 27.22
N ASN A 202 -0.20 6.50 26.16
CA ASN A 202 0.04 6.09 24.78
C ASN A 202 1.51 5.69 24.50
N SER A 203 2.47 6.38 25.13
CA SER A 203 3.90 6.04 25.02
C SER A 203 4.22 4.70 25.70
N SER A 204 3.64 4.46 26.87
CA SER A 204 3.82 3.21 27.63
C SER A 204 3.32 2.01 26.83
N ARG A 205 2.11 2.11 26.27
CA ARG A 205 1.53 1.05 25.42
C ARG A 205 2.32 0.84 24.13
N SER A 206 2.77 1.92 23.49
CA SER A 206 3.62 1.82 22.29
C SER A 206 4.96 1.14 22.60
N SER A 207 5.55 1.44 23.74
CA SER A 207 6.79 0.82 24.21
C SER A 207 6.60 -0.65 24.53
N ALA A 208 5.50 -1.02 25.17
CA ALA A 208 5.14 -2.41 25.43
C ALA A 208 4.99 -3.22 24.13
N TRP A 209 4.35 -2.63 23.11
CA TRP A 209 4.22 -3.26 21.79
C TRP A 209 5.57 -3.43 21.09
N SER A 210 6.39 -2.38 21.08
CA SER A 210 7.74 -2.41 20.53
C SER A 210 8.61 -3.48 21.20
N LYS A 211 8.53 -3.61 22.53
CA LYS A 211 9.23 -4.66 23.29
C LYS A 211 8.78 -6.06 22.87
N LYS A 212 7.47 -6.29 22.70
CA LYS A 212 6.91 -7.56 22.21
C LYS A 212 7.45 -7.90 20.82
N LEU A 213 7.38 -6.95 19.88
CA LEU A 213 7.90 -7.14 18.53
C LEU A 213 9.40 -7.43 18.51
N LYS A 214 10.19 -6.67 19.27
CA LYS A 214 11.65 -6.87 19.38
C LYS A 214 11.98 -8.25 19.95
N ALA A 215 11.28 -8.68 21.00
CA ALA A 215 11.47 -10.02 21.59
C ALA A 215 11.19 -11.13 20.56
N ASN A 216 10.21 -10.93 19.68
CA ASN A 216 9.85 -11.88 18.63
C ASN A 216 10.67 -11.73 17.34
N GLY A 217 11.61 -10.77 17.28
CA GLY A 217 12.38 -10.47 16.07
C GLY A 217 11.53 -9.95 14.91
N LYS A 218 10.43 -9.24 15.21
CA LYS A 218 9.44 -8.78 14.23
C LYS A 218 9.49 -7.27 14.03
N THR A 219 9.23 -6.85 12.80
CA THR A 219 8.95 -5.47 12.42
C THR A 219 7.49 -5.36 12.05
N MET A 220 6.79 -4.38 12.65
CA MET A 220 5.43 -4.02 12.28
C MET A 220 5.43 -3.17 11.01
N LEU A 221 4.55 -3.50 10.09
CA LEU A 221 4.17 -2.69 8.94
C LEU A 221 2.65 -2.52 8.94
N SER A 222 2.17 -1.43 8.34
CA SER A 222 0.74 -1.16 8.21
C SER A 222 0.43 -0.23 7.06
N VAL A 223 -0.66 -0.49 6.35
CA VAL A 223 -1.18 0.41 5.31
C VAL A 223 -2.66 0.69 5.53
N MET A 224 -3.14 1.80 4.98
CA MET A 224 -4.53 2.23 5.08
C MET A 224 -5.10 2.44 3.68
N ALA A 225 -6.35 2.04 3.46
CA ALA A 225 -7.12 2.43 2.28
C ALA A 225 -7.47 3.92 2.37
N VAL A 226 -6.56 4.78 1.90
CA VAL A 226 -6.71 6.24 1.98
C VAL A 226 -7.85 6.73 1.08
N LYS A 227 -8.51 7.79 1.54
CA LYS A 227 -9.40 8.58 0.70
C LYS A 227 -8.62 9.59 -0.11
N SER A 228 -9.18 10.03 -1.24
CA SER A 228 -8.63 11.11 -2.05
C SER A 228 -9.75 11.98 -2.62
N THR A 229 -9.59 13.29 -2.52
CA THR A 229 -10.48 14.26 -3.15
C THR A 229 -10.46 14.19 -4.68
N LEU A 230 -9.41 13.60 -5.27
CA LEU A 230 -9.27 13.37 -6.72
C LEU A 230 -9.85 12.04 -7.18
N ALA A 231 -10.31 11.17 -6.26
CA ALA A 231 -10.99 9.95 -6.64
C ALA A 231 -12.26 10.27 -7.46
N PRO A 232 -12.65 9.42 -8.43
CA PRO A 232 -13.94 9.52 -9.11
C PRO A 232 -15.10 9.50 -8.11
N ALA A 233 -16.24 10.11 -8.47
CA ALA A 233 -17.40 10.19 -7.57
C ALA A 233 -17.94 8.80 -7.18
N GLN A 234 -17.84 7.85 -8.11
CA GLN A 234 -18.20 6.44 -7.92
C GLN A 234 -17.10 5.61 -7.22
N GLY A 235 -15.96 6.22 -6.89
CA GLY A 235 -14.77 5.54 -6.43
C GLY A 235 -13.96 4.90 -7.57
N GLU A 236 -12.89 4.21 -7.21
CA GLU A 236 -12.11 3.36 -8.10
C GLU A 236 -11.32 2.32 -7.28
N LYS A 237 -10.85 1.25 -7.93
CA LYS A 237 -9.94 0.28 -7.29
C LYS A 237 -8.50 0.64 -7.61
N LEU A 238 -7.65 0.76 -6.60
CA LEU A 238 -6.21 0.86 -6.80
C LEU A 238 -5.52 -0.45 -6.38
N TYR A 239 -4.61 -0.91 -7.24
CA TYR A 239 -3.72 -2.02 -6.93
C TYR A 239 -2.35 -1.48 -6.56
N CYS A 240 -1.90 -1.79 -5.35
CA CYS A 240 -0.72 -1.23 -4.73
C CYS A 240 0.29 -2.31 -4.37
N GLN A 241 1.58 -1.97 -4.47
CA GLN A 241 2.66 -2.82 -3.99
C GLN A 241 3.70 -2.02 -3.23
N TYR A 242 4.22 -2.63 -2.18
CA TYR A 242 5.39 -2.15 -1.45
C TYR A 242 6.61 -2.95 -1.89
N TYR A 243 7.44 -2.34 -2.72
CA TYR A 243 8.50 -3.02 -3.46
C TYR A 243 9.86 -2.42 -3.20
N ASN A 244 10.89 -3.24 -3.37
CA ASN A 244 12.27 -2.83 -3.26
C ASN A 244 12.76 -2.32 -4.63
N SER A 245 13.09 -1.04 -4.73
CA SER A 245 13.45 -0.37 -5.98
C SER A 245 14.73 -0.91 -6.63
N LYS A 246 15.62 -1.55 -5.86
CA LYS A 246 16.85 -2.17 -6.38
C LYS A 246 16.63 -3.55 -6.99
N THR A 247 15.68 -4.32 -6.47
CA THR A 247 15.45 -5.72 -6.87
C THR A 247 14.17 -5.91 -7.67
N SER A 248 13.29 -4.91 -7.66
CA SER A 248 11.92 -4.96 -8.18
C SER A 248 11.05 -6.06 -7.55
N GLU A 249 11.43 -6.53 -6.35
CA GLU A 249 10.65 -7.52 -5.58
C GLU A 249 9.74 -6.84 -4.56
N SER A 250 8.52 -7.33 -4.45
CA SER A 250 7.49 -6.82 -3.56
C SER A 250 7.46 -7.58 -2.25
N LEU A 251 7.46 -6.85 -1.15
CA LEU A 251 7.24 -7.42 0.19
C LEU A 251 5.76 -7.79 0.36
N PHE A 252 4.87 -6.93 -0.13
CA PHE A 252 3.46 -7.24 -0.26
C PHE A 252 2.81 -6.43 -1.39
N ALA A 253 1.64 -6.88 -1.83
CA ALA A 253 0.72 -6.11 -2.67
C ALA A 253 -0.73 -6.29 -2.20
N PHE A 254 -1.61 -5.37 -2.56
CA PHE A 254 -3.01 -5.35 -2.14
C PHE A 254 -3.84 -4.47 -3.07
N GLU A 255 -5.14 -4.75 -3.18
CA GLU A 255 -6.10 -3.86 -3.83
C GLU A 255 -6.92 -3.12 -2.77
N TYR A 256 -7.36 -1.91 -3.06
CA TYR A 256 -8.31 -1.23 -2.17
C TYR A 256 -9.27 -0.33 -2.95
N LEU A 257 -10.43 -0.09 -2.35
CA LEU A 257 -11.43 0.81 -2.89
C LEU A 257 -11.09 2.24 -2.46
N ARG A 258 -10.66 3.06 -3.40
CA ARG A 258 -10.38 4.48 -3.21
C ARG A 258 -11.66 5.28 -3.47
N VAL A 259 -12.02 6.13 -2.51
CA VAL A 259 -13.19 7.01 -2.57
C VAL A 259 -12.80 8.42 -2.14
N ARG A 260 -13.73 9.37 -2.33
CA ARG A 260 -13.59 10.75 -1.85
C ARG A 260 -13.65 10.87 -0.33
#